data_AF-A0A9D0IBF2-F1
#
_entry.id   AF-A0A9D0IBF2-F1
#
_cell.length_a   1.000
_cell.length_b   1.000
_cell.length_c   1.000
_cell.angle_alpha   90.00
_cell.angle_beta   90.00
_cell.angle_gamma   90.00
#
_symmetry.space_group_name_H-M   'P 1'
#
loop_
_entity.id
_entity.type
_entity.pdbx_description
1 polymer ?
#
loop_
_entity_poly.entity_id
_entity_poly.type
_entity_poly.pdbx_seq_one_letter_code
_entity_poly.pdbx_strand_id
1 'polypeptide(L)'
;MGEVRKYLRFPLSYRLEHGVLMLSFTVLAITGLVQKYAGTGLAEGVVALMGGIERVRITHRVAAIVLMIETVYHVGAVGYRLFVHRARPTILLTLDDGRIALQMLLYNLGLRKERPLQGRYTVEEKIEYWAVVWGTLIMAVTGFMMWNPIATTRLLPGEFVPAAKAAHGNEALLAVLAILVWHVYHVHLRHFNKSIFTGYLTEEEMREEHPLELTTVETRAAVESPRVLARRRWAFFSIYGTLAAAMLVGIYLFVTFEETAITTVPPPEQVVIYAPLTPTPLPTPLPTPTPLPQVAASWKGGVAVLLQERCGNCHNSTARLGGLDLSSYEGVLVGGASGPVIVPGDPAASLLVVRQAAGDHPGQLSGEELALIRQWIQAGAPEQ
;
A
#
# COMPACT_ATOMS: atom_id res chain seq x y z
N MET A 1 -32.68 -34.65 -37.02
CA MET A 1 -31.62 -34.31 -36.05
C MET A 1 -32.06 -34.85 -34.71
N GLY A 2 -31.32 -35.82 -34.14
CA GLY A 2 -31.67 -36.43 -32.86
C GLY A 2 -31.62 -35.41 -31.73
N GLU A 3 -32.54 -35.54 -30.76
CA GLU A 3 -32.57 -34.68 -29.58
C GLU A 3 -31.26 -34.83 -28.79
N VAL A 4 -30.49 -33.76 -28.65
CA VAL A 4 -29.26 -33.77 -27.85
C VAL A 4 -29.66 -33.88 -26.38
N ARG A 5 -29.40 -35.05 -25.77
CA ARG A 5 -29.70 -35.29 -24.35
C ARG A 5 -28.85 -34.37 -23.48
N LYS A 6 -29.51 -33.66 -22.56
CA LYS A 6 -28.89 -32.72 -21.62
C LYS A 6 -29.06 -33.18 -20.18
N TYR A 7 -28.04 -32.99 -19.37
CA TYR A 7 -28.00 -33.33 -17.95
C TYR A 7 -27.88 -32.05 -17.12
N LEU A 8 -28.73 -31.93 -16.09
CA LEU A 8 -28.64 -30.83 -15.13
C LEU A 8 -27.42 -31.04 -14.25
N ARG A 9 -26.42 -30.16 -14.39
CA ARG A 9 -25.18 -30.20 -13.60
C ARG A 9 -25.21 -29.24 -12.43
N PHE A 10 -25.61 -27.99 -12.68
CA PHE A 10 -25.66 -26.92 -11.68
C PHE A 10 -27.07 -26.31 -11.59
N PRO A 11 -27.79 -26.51 -10.47
CA PRO A 11 -29.08 -25.85 -10.28
C PRO A 11 -28.88 -24.34 -10.06
N LEU A 12 -29.98 -23.58 -10.13
CA LEU A 12 -29.96 -22.11 -10.07
C LEU A 12 -29.17 -21.56 -8.87
N SER A 13 -29.30 -22.17 -7.68
CA SER A 13 -28.59 -21.69 -6.49
C SER A 13 -27.06 -21.64 -6.67
N TYR A 14 -26.45 -22.65 -7.31
CA TYR A 14 -25.01 -22.68 -7.54
C TYR A 14 -24.57 -21.59 -8.52
N ARG A 15 -25.41 -21.32 -9.52
CA ARG A 15 -25.12 -20.29 -10.53
C ARG A 15 -25.23 -18.89 -9.95
N LEU A 16 -26.17 -18.69 -9.03
CA LEU A 16 -26.28 -17.44 -8.28
C LEU A 16 -25.07 -17.24 -7.35
N GLU A 17 -24.68 -18.28 -6.59
CA GLU A 17 -23.47 -18.26 -5.75
C GLU A 17 -22.24 -17.88 -6.60
N HIS A 18 -22.04 -18.58 -7.72
CA HIS A 18 -20.95 -18.28 -8.63
C HIS A 18 -21.03 -16.87 -9.21
N GLY A 19 -22.22 -16.37 -9.53
CA GLY A 19 -22.42 -14.99 -10.00
C GLY A 19 -22.00 -13.95 -8.96
N VAL A 20 -22.37 -14.16 -7.69
CA VAL A 20 -21.97 -13.29 -6.57
C VAL A 20 -20.47 -13.36 -6.34
N LEU A 21 -19.89 -14.56 -6.32
CA LEU A 21 -18.44 -14.77 -6.21
C LEU A 21 -17.70 -14.06 -7.35
N MET A 22 -18.10 -14.30 -8.60
CA MET A 22 -17.48 -13.71 -9.79
C MET A 22 -17.51 -12.19 -9.74
N LEU A 23 -18.66 -11.59 -9.40
CA LEU A 23 -18.81 -10.13 -9.34
C LEU A 23 -17.98 -9.53 -8.20
N SER A 24 -18.11 -10.06 -6.98
CA SER A 24 -17.39 -9.55 -5.81
C SER A 24 -15.88 -9.73 -5.97
N PHE A 25 -15.42 -10.89 -6.43
CA PHE A 25 -14.00 -11.15 -6.72
C PHE A 25 -13.47 -10.20 -7.80
N THR A 26 -14.22 -9.96 -8.88
CA THR A 26 -13.79 -9.03 -9.93
C THR A 26 -13.62 -7.61 -9.39
N VAL A 27 -14.56 -7.14 -8.57
CA VAL A 27 -14.45 -5.82 -7.93
C VAL A 27 -13.25 -5.77 -6.98
N LEU A 28 -13.03 -6.80 -6.16
CA LEU A 28 -11.88 -6.91 -5.27
C LEU A 28 -10.55 -6.93 -6.02
N ALA A 29 -10.48 -7.66 -7.13
CA ALA A 29 -9.31 -7.75 -7.98
C ALA A 29 -8.95 -6.38 -8.57
N ILE A 30 -9.92 -5.68 -9.17
CA ILE A 30 -9.71 -4.36 -9.78
C ILE A 30 -9.28 -3.36 -8.70
N THR A 31 -10.06 -3.24 -7.63
CA THR A 31 -9.79 -2.27 -6.56
C THR A 31 -8.53 -2.59 -5.76
N GLY A 32 -8.17 -3.87 -5.61
CA GLY A 32 -6.96 -4.31 -4.92
C GLY A 32 -5.69 -4.10 -5.75
N LEU A 33 -5.72 -4.44 -7.04
CA LEU A 33 -4.55 -4.29 -7.92
C LEU A 33 -4.14 -2.83 -8.11
N VAL A 34 -5.10 -1.92 -8.28
CA VAL A 34 -4.77 -0.48 -8.41
C VAL A 34 -4.19 0.10 -7.13
N GLN A 35 -4.57 -0.43 -5.95
CA GLN A 35 -3.97 -0.04 -4.68
C GLN A 35 -2.55 -0.61 -4.52
N LYS A 36 -2.31 -1.85 -5.00
CA LYS A 36 -0.98 -2.48 -4.98
C LYS A 36 0.00 -1.78 -5.93
N TYR A 37 -0.45 -1.39 -7.12
CA TYR A 37 0.35 -0.77 -8.17
C TYR A 37 0.07 0.72 -8.36
N ALA A 38 -0.21 1.43 -7.26
CA ALA A 38 -0.68 2.81 -7.26
C ALA A 38 0.23 3.82 -7.98
N GLY A 39 1.52 3.52 -8.14
CA GLY A 39 2.48 4.39 -8.85
C GLY A 39 2.53 4.19 -10.37
N THR A 40 1.59 3.44 -10.96
CA THR A 40 1.52 3.24 -12.41
C THR A 40 0.44 4.13 -13.02
N GLY A 41 0.68 4.70 -14.20
CA GLY A 41 -0.31 5.57 -14.88
C GLY A 41 -1.64 4.88 -15.17
N LEU A 42 -1.64 3.55 -15.35
CA LEU A 42 -2.87 2.76 -15.46
C LEU A 42 -3.66 2.75 -14.13
N ALA A 43 -2.99 2.52 -13.00
CA ALA A 43 -3.64 2.54 -11.69
C ALA A 43 -4.18 3.94 -11.37
N GLU A 44 -3.43 4.99 -11.66
CA GLU A 44 -3.89 6.38 -11.50
C GLU A 44 -5.15 6.67 -12.34
N GLY A 45 -5.16 6.23 -13.61
CA GLY A 45 -6.32 6.38 -14.49
C GLY A 45 -7.56 5.66 -13.98
N VAL A 46 -7.42 4.41 -13.49
CA VAL A 46 -8.54 3.66 -12.91
C VAL A 46 -9.01 4.30 -11.60
N VAL A 47 -8.10 4.75 -10.74
CA VAL A 47 -8.45 5.46 -9.50
C VAL A 47 -9.23 6.75 -9.81
N ALA A 48 -8.79 7.51 -10.82
CA ALA A 48 -9.51 8.70 -11.28
C ALA A 48 -10.90 8.37 -11.82
N LEU A 49 -11.03 7.32 -12.64
CA LEU A 49 -12.31 6.86 -13.19
C LEU A 49 -13.30 6.43 -12.09
N MET A 50 -12.80 5.80 -11.03
CA MET A 50 -13.62 5.39 -9.88
C MET A 50 -13.95 6.56 -8.92
N GLY A 51 -13.47 7.77 -9.21
CA GLY A 51 -13.73 8.98 -8.44
C GLY A 51 -12.83 9.15 -7.21
N GLY A 52 -11.60 8.62 -7.26
CA GLY A 52 -10.56 8.84 -6.27
C GLY A 52 -10.28 7.63 -5.36
N ILE A 53 -9.14 7.70 -4.65
CA ILE A 53 -8.63 6.58 -3.84
C ILE A 53 -9.57 6.18 -2.70
N GLU A 54 -10.32 7.14 -2.13
CA GLU A 54 -11.25 6.84 -1.04
C GLU A 54 -12.43 6.00 -1.53
N ARG A 55 -12.97 6.31 -2.71
CA ARG A 55 -14.03 5.50 -3.32
C ARG A 55 -13.53 4.09 -3.66
N VAL A 56 -12.29 3.96 -4.14
CA VAL A 56 -11.66 2.66 -4.39
C VAL A 56 -11.59 1.84 -3.10
N ARG A 57 -11.11 2.42 -1.99
CA ARG A 57 -11.02 1.76 -0.68
C ARG A 57 -12.38 1.34 -0.13
N ILE A 58 -13.37 2.23 -0.19
CA ILE A 58 -14.74 1.93 0.24
C ILE A 58 -15.32 0.79 -0.61
N THR A 59 -15.18 0.86 -1.94
CA THR A 59 -15.66 -0.17 -2.86
C THR A 59 -15.01 -1.52 -2.57
N HIS A 60 -13.71 -1.54 -2.32
CA HIS A 60 -12.98 -2.74 -1.94
C HIS A 60 -13.54 -3.37 -0.67
N ARG A 61 -13.76 -2.58 0.38
CA ARG A 61 -14.34 -3.04 1.65
C ARG A 61 -15.76 -3.57 1.49
N VAL A 62 -16.61 -2.88 0.72
CA VAL A 62 -17.98 -3.33 0.45
C VAL A 62 -17.98 -4.66 -0.31
N ALA A 63 -17.13 -4.82 -1.33
CA ALA A 63 -17.01 -6.07 -2.06
C ALA A 63 -16.48 -7.21 -1.17
N ALA A 64 -15.57 -6.92 -0.24
CA ALA A 64 -15.08 -7.88 0.74
C ALA A 64 -16.20 -8.37 1.67
N ILE A 65 -17.07 -7.46 2.14
CA ILE A 65 -18.23 -7.81 2.98
C ILE A 65 -19.19 -8.73 2.21
N VAL A 66 -19.47 -8.41 0.94
CA VAL A 66 -20.31 -9.26 0.07
C VAL A 66 -19.70 -10.66 -0.04
N LEU A 67 -18.38 -10.76 -0.28
CA LEU A 67 -17.69 -12.05 -0.37
C LEU A 67 -17.69 -12.82 0.98
N MET A 68 -17.59 -12.12 2.12
CA MET A 68 -17.71 -12.73 3.44
C MET A 68 -19.10 -13.31 3.69
N ILE A 69 -20.16 -12.56 3.35
CA ILE A 69 -21.55 -13.03 3.46
C ILE A 69 -21.78 -14.23 2.53
N GLU A 70 -21.28 -14.15 1.30
CA GLU A 70 -21.32 -15.25 0.33
C GLU A 70 -20.62 -16.50 0.89
N THR A 71 -19.49 -16.33 1.59
CA THR A 71 -18.79 -17.44 2.25
C THR A 71 -19.64 -18.10 3.34
N VAL A 72 -20.32 -17.32 4.18
CA VAL A 72 -21.25 -17.87 5.20
C VAL A 72 -22.36 -18.68 4.52
N TYR A 73 -22.96 -18.12 3.47
CA TYR A 73 -24.00 -18.78 2.70
C TYR A 73 -23.49 -20.08 2.05
N HIS A 74 -22.32 -20.04 1.41
CA HIS A 74 -21.70 -21.18 0.74
C HIS A 74 -21.42 -22.33 1.70
N VAL A 75 -20.87 -22.03 2.89
CA VAL A 75 -20.65 -23.03 3.95
C VAL A 75 -21.98 -23.67 4.37
N GLY A 76 -23.04 -22.86 4.50
CA GLY A 76 -24.40 -23.34 4.74
C GLY A 76 -24.92 -24.24 3.61
N ALA A 77 -24.77 -23.84 2.36
CA ALA A 77 -25.22 -24.59 1.20
C ALA A 77 -24.50 -25.94 1.08
N VAL A 78 -23.19 -25.98 1.28
CA VAL A 78 -22.40 -27.21 1.34
C VAL A 78 -22.83 -28.07 2.53
N GLY A 79 -22.92 -27.50 3.73
CA GLY A 79 -23.34 -28.20 4.94
C GLY A 79 -24.74 -28.81 4.80
N TYR A 80 -25.67 -28.10 4.18
CA TYR A 80 -27.03 -28.59 3.92
C TYR A 80 -27.02 -29.82 3.01
N ARG A 81 -26.23 -29.78 1.93
CA ARG A 81 -26.08 -30.93 1.02
C ARG A 81 -25.46 -32.15 1.71
N LEU A 82 -24.44 -31.95 2.53
CA LEU A 82 -23.76 -33.03 3.22
C LEU A 82 -24.60 -33.62 4.37
N PHE A 83 -25.24 -32.77 5.18
CA PHE A 83 -25.93 -33.22 6.38
C PHE A 83 -27.39 -33.64 6.12
N VAL A 84 -28.14 -32.81 5.39
CA VAL A 84 -29.57 -33.06 5.14
C VAL A 84 -29.75 -34.07 4.02
N HIS A 85 -29.11 -33.83 2.89
CA HIS A 85 -29.23 -34.68 1.70
C HIS A 85 -28.26 -35.87 1.67
N ARG A 86 -27.32 -35.96 2.63
CA ARG A 86 -26.29 -37.01 2.65
C ARG A 86 -25.59 -37.15 1.31
N ALA A 87 -25.41 -36.02 0.62
CA ALA A 87 -24.67 -35.97 -0.62
C ALA A 87 -23.24 -36.46 -0.36
N ARG A 88 -22.69 -37.22 -1.30
CA ARG A 88 -21.29 -37.66 -1.23
C ARG A 88 -20.39 -36.41 -1.29
N PRO A 89 -19.35 -36.30 -0.45
CA PRO A 89 -18.46 -35.14 -0.42
C PRO A 89 -17.46 -35.20 -1.58
N THR A 90 -17.95 -35.16 -2.82
CA THR A 90 -17.14 -35.39 -4.04
C THR A 90 -16.10 -34.32 -4.32
N ILE A 91 -16.18 -33.16 -3.65
CA ILE A 91 -15.23 -32.05 -3.79
C ILE A 91 -13.99 -32.20 -2.89
N LEU A 92 -13.98 -33.16 -1.97
CA LEU A 92 -12.81 -33.42 -1.14
C LEU A 92 -11.68 -34.03 -1.97
N LEU A 93 -10.45 -33.62 -1.65
CA LEU A 93 -9.24 -34.23 -2.17
C LEU A 93 -9.00 -35.57 -1.48
N THR A 94 -8.76 -36.59 -2.29
CA THR A 94 -8.51 -37.97 -1.88
C THR A 94 -7.14 -38.42 -2.40
N LEU A 95 -6.61 -39.53 -1.87
CA LEU A 95 -5.36 -40.09 -2.36
C LEU A 95 -5.45 -40.54 -3.84
N ASP A 96 -6.65 -40.89 -4.30
CA ASP A 96 -6.88 -41.26 -5.69
C ASP A 96 -6.73 -40.05 -6.63
N ASP A 97 -7.02 -38.84 -6.18
CA ASP A 97 -6.81 -37.62 -6.97
C ASP A 97 -5.33 -37.42 -7.31
N GLY A 98 -4.41 -37.79 -6.40
CA GLY A 98 -2.96 -37.76 -6.67
C GLY A 98 -2.53 -38.78 -7.75
N ARG A 99 -3.14 -39.97 -7.73
CA ARG A 99 -2.91 -40.98 -8.78
C ARG A 99 -3.45 -40.50 -10.13
N ILE A 100 -4.66 -39.90 -10.13
CA ILE A 100 -5.26 -39.32 -11.33
C ILE A 100 -4.39 -38.18 -11.86
N ALA A 101 -3.92 -37.27 -11.00
CA ALA A 101 -3.03 -36.17 -11.40
C ALA A 101 -1.75 -36.69 -12.09
N LEU A 102 -1.12 -37.73 -11.53
CA LEU A 102 0.04 -38.37 -12.16
C LEU A 102 -0.34 -38.99 -13.51
N GLN A 103 -1.48 -39.68 -13.58
CA GLN A 103 -1.97 -40.25 -14.84
C GLN A 103 -2.27 -39.18 -15.90
N MET A 104 -2.78 -38.01 -15.50
CA MET A 104 -2.99 -36.86 -16.38
C MET A 104 -1.68 -36.29 -16.88
N LEU A 105 -0.67 -36.19 -16.01
CA LEU A 105 0.68 -35.78 -16.39
C LEU A 105 1.28 -36.75 -17.43
N LEU A 106 1.23 -38.05 -17.17
CA LEU A 106 1.72 -39.07 -18.10
C LEU A 106 0.97 -39.05 -19.43
N TYR A 107 -0.34 -38.79 -19.41
CA TYR A 107 -1.14 -38.61 -20.62
C TYR A 107 -0.70 -37.38 -21.42
N ASN A 108 -0.53 -36.23 -20.76
CA ASN A 108 -0.08 -34.99 -21.40
C ASN A 108 1.35 -35.09 -21.95
N LEU A 109 2.20 -35.93 -21.37
CA LEU A 109 3.54 -36.26 -21.87
C LEU A 109 3.53 -37.32 -22.99
N GLY A 110 2.36 -37.84 -23.37
CA GLY A 110 2.21 -38.89 -24.39
C GLY A 110 2.64 -40.29 -23.94
N LEU A 111 2.99 -40.47 -22.66
CA LEU A 111 3.39 -41.77 -22.07
C LEU A 111 2.20 -42.66 -21.77
N ARG A 112 0.98 -42.11 -21.76
CA ARG A 112 -0.28 -42.83 -21.66
C ARG A 112 -1.19 -42.44 -22.83
N LYS A 113 -1.86 -43.43 -23.43
CA LYS A 113 -2.74 -43.23 -24.60
C LYS A 113 -4.16 -42.77 -24.26
N GLU A 114 -4.63 -43.06 -23.04
CA GLU A 114 -6.00 -42.79 -22.63
C GLU A 114 -6.05 -41.81 -21.47
N ARG A 115 -7.01 -40.88 -21.53
CA ARG A 115 -7.25 -39.91 -20.46
C ARG A 115 -7.82 -40.64 -19.23
N PRO A 116 -7.37 -40.33 -17.99
CA PRO A 116 -7.97 -40.92 -16.80
C PRO A 116 -9.44 -40.53 -16.66
N LEU A 117 -10.26 -41.48 -16.23
CA LEU A 117 -11.67 -41.27 -15.95
C LEU A 117 -11.83 -40.47 -14.65
N GLN A 118 -12.68 -39.45 -14.68
CA GLN A 118 -12.91 -38.56 -13.54
C GLN A 118 -14.39 -38.49 -13.17
N GLY A 119 -14.64 -38.09 -11.92
CA GLY A 119 -15.97 -37.97 -11.32
C GLY A 119 -16.67 -36.66 -11.63
N ARG A 120 -17.63 -36.31 -10.76
CA ARG A 120 -18.40 -35.06 -10.84
C ARG A 120 -17.53 -33.80 -10.90
N TYR A 121 -16.41 -33.84 -10.19
CA TYR A 121 -15.38 -32.82 -10.25
C TYR A 121 -14.07 -33.44 -10.69
N THR A 122 -13.39 -32.84 -11.66
CA THR A 122 -12.03 -33.20 -12.04
C THR A 122 -11.04 -32.77 -10.97
N VAL A 123 -9.82 -33.31 -11.02
CA VAL A 123 -8.74 -32.93 -10.10
C VAL A 123 -8.44 -31.43 -10.22
N GLU A 124 -8.47 -30.87 -11.43
CA GLU A 124 -8.28 -29.44 -11.65
C GLU A 124 -9.38 -28.60 -10.97
N GLU A 125 -10.65 -28.97 -11.17
CA GLU A 125 -11.78 -28.27 -10.53
C GLU A 125 -11.70 -28.36 -8.99
N LYS A 126 -11.26 -29.49 -8.44
CA LYS A 126 -11.04 -29.64 -7.00
C LYS A 126 -9.92 -28.75 -6.49
N ILE A 127 -8.79 -28.70 -7.19
CA ILE A 127 -7.65 -27.86 -6.81
C ILE A 127 -8.05 -26.38 -6.86
N GLU A 128 -8.76 -25.95 -7.90
CA GLU A 128 -9.28 -24.58 -8.00
C GLU A 128 -10.23 -24.24 -6.84
N TYR A 129 -11.17 -25.14 -6.52
CA TYR A 129 -12.07 -24.95 -5.39
C TYR A 129 -11.31 -24.77 -4.07
N TRP A 130 -10.34 -25.63 -3.79
CA TRP A 130 -9.54 -25.54 -2.56
C TRP A 130 -8.60 -24.35 -2.53
N ALA A 131 -8.06 -23.94 -3.68
CA ALA A 131 -7.29 -22.71 -3.80
C ALA A 131 -8.14 -21.49 -3.44
N VAL A 132 -9.40 -21.41 -3.91
CA VAL A 132 -10.33 -20.34 -3.55
C VAL A 132 -10.68 -20.38 -2.06
N VAL A 133 -10.96 -21.56 -1.48
CA VAL A 133 -11.24 -21.70 -0.04
C VAL A 133 -10.05 -21.21 0.81
N TRP A 134 -8.84 -21.64 0.47
CA TRP A 134 -7.63 -21.26 1.18
C TRP A 134 -7.30 -19.77 1.01
N GLY A 135 -7.35 -19.27 -0.23
CA GLY A 135 -7.13 -17.86 -0.53
C GLY A 135 -8.13 -16.97 0.20
N THR A 136 -9.41 -17.34 0.24
CA THR A 136 -10.45 -16.57 0.97
C THR A 136 -10.13 -16.48 2.46
N LEU A 137 -9.65 -17.56 3.07
CA LEU A 137 -9.24 -17.56 4.47
C LEU A 137 -8.06 -16.60 4.72
N ILE A 138 -7.00 -16.69 3.91
CA ILE A 138 -5.84 -15.79 4.00
C ILE A 138 -6.27 -14.36 3.80
N MET A 139 -7.08 -14.08 2.78
CA MET A 139 -7.56 -12.74 2.43
C MET A 139 -8.41 -12.14 3.55
N ALA A 140 -9.27 -12.94 4.21
CA ALA A 140 -10.05 -12.49 5.34
C ALA A 140 -9.18 -12.14 6.55
N VAL A 141 -8.23 -13.01 6.92
CA VAL A 141 -7.33 -12.79 8.06
C VAL A 141 -6.40 -11.61 7.83
N THR A 142 -5.70 -11.59 6.69
CA THR A 142 -4.77 -10.48 6.37
C THR A 142 -5.51 -9.18 6.11
N GLY A 143 -6.73 -9.24 5.55
CA GLY A 143 -7.62 -8.09 5.39
C GLY A 143 -8.02 -7.51 6.74
N PHE A 144 -8.36 -8.35 7.72
CA PHE A 144 -8.61 -7.91 9.11
C PHE A 144 -7.41 -7.16 9.67
N MET A 145 -6.22 -7.73 9.52
CA MET A 145 -5.01 -7.18 10.11
C MET A 145 -4.67 -5.79 9.57
N MET A 146 -4.92 -5.57 8.27
CA MET A 146 -4.74 -4.27 7.64
C MET A 146 -5.86 -3.28 7.95
N TRP A 147 -7.10 -3.76 8.11
CA TRP A 147 -8.23 -2.92 8.49
C TRP A 147 -8.10 -2.47 9.96
N ASN A 148 -7.61 -3.35 10.83
CA ASN A 148 -7.50 -3.15 12.28
C ASN A 148 -6.06 -3.35 12.79
N PRO A 149 -5.12 -2.46 12.41
CA PRO A 149 -3.71 -2.63 12.75
C PRO A 149 -3.45 -2.51 14.25
N ILE A 150 -4.14 -1.66 15.01
CA ILE A 150 -3.92 -1.53 16.46
C ILE A 150 -4.35 -2.80 17.18
N ALA A 151 -5.53 -3.33 16.87
CA ALA A 151 -5.99 -4.57 17.50
C ALA A 151 -5.08 -5.76 17.14
N THR A 152 -4.54 -5.76 15.93
CA THR A 152 -3.51 -6.73 15.53
C THR A 152 -2.25 -6.57 16.39
N THR A 153 -1.73 -5.36 16.56
CA THR A 153 -0.48 -5.13 17.32
C THR A 153 -0.62 -5.28 18.84
N ARG A 154 -1.86 -5.32 19.37
CA ARG A 154 -2.13 -5.71 20.76
C ARG A 154 -1.92 -7.21 21.00
N LEU A 155 -2.15 -8.03 19.98
CA LEU A 155 -2.07 -9.50 20.07
C LEU A 155 -0.79 -10.07 19.46
N LEU A 156 -0.29 -9.43 18.40
CA LEU A 156 0.85 -9.89 17.59
C LEU A 156 1.93 -8.80 17.51
N PRO A 157 3.20 -9.16 17.28
CA PRO A 157 4.26 -8.19 17.02
C PRO A 157 3.95 -7.26 15.84
N GLY A 158 4.47 -6.02 15.88
CA GLY A 158 4.19 -4.99 14.88
C GLY A 158 4.54 -5.36 13.42
N GLU A 159 5.50 -6.26 13.23
CA GLU A 159 5.90 -6.80 11.92
C GLU A 159 4.79 -7.58 11.19
N PHE A 160 3.78 -8.05 11.91
CA PHE A 160 2.66 -8.79 11.32
C PHE A 160 1.77 -7.91 10.43
N VAL A 161 1.72 -6.59 10.65
CA VAL A 161 0.95 -5.67 9.79
C VAL A 161 1.56 -5.53 8.39
N PRO A 162 2.86 -5.20 8.22
CA PRO A 162 3.48 -5.20 6.90
C PRO A 162 3.56 -6.60 6.28
N ALA A 163 3.73 -7.67 7.09
CA ALA A 163 3.65 -9.04 6.59
C ALA A 163 2.25 -9.36 6.03
N ALA A 164 1.18 -8.96 6.71
CA ALA A 164 -0.19 -9.10 6.22
C ALA A 164 -0.41 -8.31 4.93
N LYS A 165 0.13 -7.08 4.83
CA LYS A 165 0.07 -6.30 3.59
C LYS A 165 0.76 -7.01 2.42
N ALA A 166 1.94 -7.58 2.65
CA ALA A 166 2.65 -8.35 1.63
C ALA A 166 1.89 -9.62 1.24
N ALA A 167 1.44 -10.40 2.23
CA ALA A 167 0.69 -11.63 2.03
C ALA A 167 -0.64 -11.37 1.30
N HIS A 168 -1.44 -10.41 1.75
CA HIS A 168 -2.70 -10.04 1.11
C HIS A 168 -2.49 -9.60 -0.34
N GLY A 169 -1.52 -8.72 -0.58
CA GLY A 169 -1.24 -8.23 -1.93
C GLY A 169 -0.70 -9.30 -2.88
N ASN A 170 0.10 -10.25 -2.37
CA ASN A 170 0.68 -11.33 -3.18
C ASN A 170 -0.33 -12.45 -3.42
N GLU A 171 -1.12 -12.81 -2.41
CA GLU A 171 -2.22 -13.77 -2.56
C GLU A 171 -3.28 -13.24 -3.52
N ALA A 172 -3.64 -11.96 -3.44
CA ALA A 172 -4.55 -11.34 -4.41
C ALA A 172 -4.03 -11.45 -5.85
N LEU A 173 -2.73 -11.20 -6.07
CA LEU A 173 -2.12 -11.33 -7.39
C LEU A 173 -2.13 -12.78 -7.87
N LEU A 174 -1.77 -13.72 -6.99
CA LEU A 174 -1.80 -15.15 -7.28
C LEU A 174 -3.22 -15.61 -7.63
N ALA A 175 -4.22 -15.21 -6.86
CA ALA A 175 -5.62 -15.52 -7.11
C ALA A 175 -6.10 -14.95 -8.44
N VAL A 176 -5.78 -13.69 -8.76
CA VAL A 176 -6.14 -13.09 -10.06
C VAL A 176 -5.48 -13.84 -11.21
N LEU A 177 -4.19 -14.16 -11.10
CA LEU A 177 -3.48 -14.92 -12.13
C LEU A 177 -4.04 -16.33 -12.28
N ALA A 178 -4.33 -17.02 -11.18
CA ALA A 178 -4.95 -18.34 -11.21
C ALA A 178 -6.32 -18.29 -11.90
N ILE A 179 -7.17 -17.31 -11.58
CA ILE A 179 -8.47 -17.19 -12.24
C ILE A 179 -8.32 -16.84 -13.73
N LEU A 180 -7.47 -15.89 -14.11
CA LEU A 180 -7.34 -15.47 -15.50
C LEU A 180 -6.61 -16.48 -16.39
N VAL A 181 -5.47 -17.00 -15.91
CA VAL A 181 -4.59 -17.88 -16.71
C VAL A 181 -5.07 -19.32 -16.66
N TRP A 182 -5.59 -19.78 -15.53
CA TRP A 182 -5.97 -21.18 -15.35
C TRP A 182 -7.49 -21.37 -15.49
N HIS A 183 -8.30 -20.79 -14.60
CA HIS A 183 -9.75 -21.04 -14.59
C HIS A 183 -10.44 -20.59 -15.89
N VAL A 184 -10.28 -19.33 -16.29
CA VAL A 184 -10.87 -18.78 -17.53
C VAL A 184 -10.34 -19.51 -18.75
N TYR A 185 -9.05 -19.85 -18.79
CA TYR A 185 -8.51 -20.63 -19.91
C TYR A 185 -9.16 -22.00 -20.02
N HIS A 186 -9.21 -22.77 -18.93
CA HIS A 186 -9.73 -24.14 -18.96
C HIS A 186 -11.24 -24.19 -19.24
N VAL A 187 -12.02 -23.28 -18.64
CA VAL A 187 -13.50 -23.33 -18.64
C VAL A 187 -14.14 -22.45 -19.74
N HIS A 188 -13.43 -21.44 -20.24
CA HIS A 188 -13.98 -20.50 -21.23
C HIS A 188 -13.19 -20.36 -22.52
N LEU A 189 -11.94 -20.83 -22.60
CA LEU A 189 -11.15 -20.73 -23.83
C LEU A 189 -10.85 -22.10 -24.45
N ARG A 190 -10.27 -23.03 -23.68
CA ARG A 190 -9.89 -24.36 -24.13
C ARG A 190 -11.12 -25.24 -24.38
N HIS A 191 -12.05 -25.28 -23.42
CA HIS A 191 -13.36 -25.91 -23.58
C HIS A 191 -14.39 -24.89 -23.16
N PHE A 192 -15.34 -24.55 -24.04
CA PHE A 192 -16.34 -23.54 -23.73
C PHE A 192 -17.51 -24.15 -22.93
N ASN A 193 -17.28 -24.42 -21.64
CA ASN A 193 -18.26 -25.05 -20.78
C ASN A 193 -19.28 -24.01 -20.28
N LYS A 194 -20.53 -24.11 -20.76
CA LYS A 194 -21.62 -23.16 -20.43
C LYS A 194 -22.41 -23.55 -19.18
N SER A 195 -22.07 -24.64 -18.51
CA SER A 195 -22.91 -25.23 -17.47
C SER A 195 -23.14 -24.31 -16.26
N ILE A 196 -22.20 -23.41 -15.95
CA ILE A 196 -22.38 -22.44 -14.87
C ILE A 196 -23.39 -21.33 -15.21
N PHE A 197 -23.63 -21.07 -16.50
CA PHE A 197 -24.62 -20.09 -16.94
C PHE A 197 -25.97 -20.74 -17.25
N THR A 198 -25.97 -21.89 -17.93
CA THR A 198 -27.20 -22.57 -18.36
C THR A 198 -27.73 -23.57 -17.33
N GLY A 199 -26.84 -24.14 -16.52
CA GLY A 199 -27.10 -25.23 -15.60
C GLY A 199 -26.89 -26.63 -16.21
N TYR A 200 -26.69 -26.74 -17.52
CA TYR A 200 -26.74 -28.00 -18.25
C TYR A 200 -25.45 -28.30 -19.02
N LEU A 201 -25.15 -29.59 -19.16
CA LEU A 201 -24.21 -30.14 -20.13
C LEU A 201 -24.91 -31.13 -21.06
N THR A 202 -24.39 -31.25 -22.28
CA THR A 202 -24.76 -32.30 -23.22
C THR A 202 -24.17 -33.65 -22.80
N GLU A 203 -24.73 -34.74 -23.32
CA GLU A 203 -24.20 -36.09 -23.05
C GLU A 203 -22.75 -36.27 -23.50
N GLU A 204 -22.38 -35.66 -24.62
CA GLU A 204 -21.02 -35.71 -25.18
C GLU A 204 -20.03 -35.02 -24.24
N GLU A 205 -20.32 -33.80 -23.80
CA GLU A 205 -19.51 -33.07 -22.81
C GLU A 205 -19.39 -33.85 -21.49
N MET A 206 -20.49 -34.45 -21.01
CA MET A 206 -20.48 -35.29 -19.81
C MET A 206 -19.59 -36.53 -19.98
N ARG A 207 -19.61 -37.17 -21.16
CA ARG A 207 -18.80 -38.36 -21.44
C ARG A 207 -17.31 -38.03 -21.51
N GLU A 208 -16.96 -36.87 -22.05
CA GLU A 208 -15.57 -36.44 -22.22
C GLU A 208 -14.94 -35.91 -20.93
N GLU A 209 -15.68 -35.13 -20.15
CA GLU A 209 -15.15 -34.46 -18.95
C GLU A 209 -15.48 -35.22 -17.65
N HIS A 210 -16.65 -35.84 -17.57
CA HIS A 210 -17.18 -36.45 -16.32
C HIS A 210 -17.75 -37.86 -16.52
N PRO A 211 -16.98 -38.79 -17.11
CA PRO A 211 -17.47 -40.12 -17.47
C PRO A 211 -18.01 -40.92 -16.27
N LEU A 212 -17.39 -40.79 -15.09
CA LEU A 212 -17.85 -41.51 -13.90
C LEU A 212 -19.12 -40.90 -13.31
N GLU A 213 -19.35 -39.58 -13.48
CA GLU A 213 -20.62 -38.97 -13.07
C GLU A 213 -21.77 -39.48 -13.93
N LEU A 214 -21.58 -39.55 -15.25
CA LEU A 214 -22.61 -40.03 -16.18
C LEU A 214 -23.11 -41.44 -15.80
N THR A 215 -22.19 -42.35 -15.47
CA THR A 215 -22.55 -43.71 -15.02
C THR A 215 -23.29 -43.74 -13.67
N THR A 216 -23.09 -42.74 -12.82
CA THR A 216 -23.71 -42.66 -11.49
C THR A 216 -25.09 -41.99 -11.54
N VAL A 217 -25.30 -41.06 -12.47
CA VAL A 217 -26.60 -40.37 -12.65
C VAL A 217 -27.72 -41.33 -13.05
N GLU A 218 -27.38 -42.47 -13.67
CA GLU A 218 -28.32 -43.52 -14.05
C GLU A 218 -28.78 -44.40 -12.86
N THR A 219 -28.14 -44.28 -11.70
CA THR A 219 -28.53 -45.00 -10.48
C THR A 219 -29.27 -44.07 -9.51
N ARG A 220 -30.60 -44.00 -9.66
CA ARG A 220 -31.49 -43.15 -8.85
C ARG A 220 -31.38 -43.51 -7.36
N ALA A 221 -31.05 -42.53 -6.51
CA ALA A 221 -31.01 -42.70 -5.06
C ALA A 221 -32.41 -42.98 -4.48
N ALA A 222 -32.47 -43.82 -3.45
CA ALA A 222 -33.69 -44.14 -2.72
C ALA A 222 -34.37 -42.87 -2.17
N VAL A 223 -35.68 -42.75 -2.36
CA VAL A 223 -36.47 -41.62 -1.84
C VAL A 223 -36.54 -41.74 -0.32
N GLU A 224 -35.85 -40.86 0.41
CA GLU A 224 -35.93 -40.81 1.88
C GLU A 224 -37.31 -40.35 2.35
N SER A 225 -37.76 -40.87 3.50
CA SER A 225 -39.08 -40.51 4.03
C SER A 225 -39.17 -39.03 4.42
N PRO A 226 -40.30 -38.34 4.17
CA PRO A 226 -40.45 -36.91 4.46
C PRO A 226 -40.18 -36.54 5.93
N ARG A 227 -40.50 -37.43 6.88
CA ARG A 227 -40.28 -37.19 8.33
C ARG A 227 -38.81 -37.14 8.70
N VAL A 228 -37.97 -38.00 8.11
CA VAL A 228 -36.52 -38.04 8.37
C VAL A 228 -35.87 -36.77 7.82
N LEU A 229 -36.25 -36.37 6.60
CA LEU A 229 -35.78 -35.12 6.00
C LEU A 229 -36.18 -33.90 6.83
N ALA A 230 -37.43 -33.84 7.33
CA ALA A 230 -37.89 -32.76 8.18
C ALA A 230 -37.06 -32.63 9.48
N ARG A 231 -36.79 -33.76 10.16
CA ARG A 231 -35.96 -33.78 11.37
C ARG A 231 -34.54 -33.29 11.11
N ARG A 232 -33.92 -33.75 10.02
CA ARG A 232 -32.56 -33.32 9.63
C ARG A 232 -32.52 -31.84 9.26
N ARG A 233 -33.52 -31.36 8.50
CA ARG A 233 -33.65 -29.94 8.15
C ARG A 233 -33.73 -29.07 9.40
N TRP A 234 -34.60 -29.44 10.34
CA TRP A 234 -34.76 -28.69 11.57
C TRP A 234 -33.45 -28.64 12.37
N ALA A 235 -32.82 -29.80 12.62
CA ALA A 235 -31.53 -29.86 13.29
C ALA A 235 -30.45 -29.02 12.57
N PHE A 236 -30.39 -29.11 11.23
CA PHE A 236 -29.46 -28.34 10.43
C PHE A 236 -29.70 -26.84 10.56
N PHE A 237 -30.93 -26.36 10.35
CA PHE A 237 -31.23 -24.93 10.42
C PHE A 237 -31.05 -24.35 11.82
N SER A 238 -31.26 -25.13 12.88
CA SER A 238 -30.94 -24.70 14.25
C SER A 238 -29.43 -24.49 14.43
N ILE A 239 -28.61 -25.46 14.02
CA ILE A 239 -27.14 -25.38 14.16
C ILE A 239 -26.57 -24.31 13.24
N TYR A 240 -26.88 -24.40 11.94
CA TYR A 240 -26.43 -23.44 10.94
C TYR A 240 -26.93 -22.04 11.25
N GLY A 241 -28.20 -21.85 11.63
CA GLY A 241 -28.74 -20.54 11.98
C GLY A 241 -27.98 -19.90 13.14
N THR A 242 -27.62 -20.69 14.16
CA THR A 242 -26.81 -20.21 15.30
C THR A 242 -25.39 -19.84 14.86
N LEU A 243 -24.72 -20.71 14.11
CA LEU A 243 -23.36 -20.47 13.62
C LEU A 243 -23.31 -19.30 12.64
N ALA A 244 -24.27 -19.22 11.71
CA ALA A 244 -24.38 -18.13 10.76
C ALA A 244 -24.67 -16.80 11.48
N ALA A 245 -25.54 -16.79 12.49
CA ALA A 245 -25.76 -15.60 13.31
C ALA A 245 -24.47 -15.18 14.02
N ALA A 246 -23.73 -16.12 14.62
CA ALA A 246 -22.45 -15.83 15.26
C ALA A 246 -21.40 -15.30 14.26
N MET A 247 -21.32 -15.89 13.05
CA MET A 247 -20.43 -15.42 11.98
C MET A 247 -20.83 -14.03 11.46
N LEU A 248 -22.13 -13.77 11.28
CA LEU A 248 -22.64 -12.47 10.84
C LEU A 248 -22.43 -11.39 11.92
N VAL A 249 -22.60 -11.73 13.20
CA VAL A 249 -22.18 -10.86 14.31
C VAL A 249 -20.67 -10.65 14.27
N GLY A 250 -19.88 -11.68 14.02
CA GLY A 250 -18.43 -11.59 13.83
C GLY A 250 -18.05 -10.66 12.68
N ILE A 251 -18.73 -10.74 11.53
CA ILE A 251 -18.55 -9.85 10.38
C ILE A 251 -18.99 -8.43 10.73
N TYR A 252 -20.13 -8.26 11.40
CA TYR A 252 -20.59 -6.95 11.85
C TYR A 252 -19.56 -6.29 12.78
N LEU A 253 -19.08 -7.03 13.78
CA LEU A 253 -18.02 -6.59 14.67
C LEU A 253 -16.76 -6.30 13.88
N PHE A 254 -16.30 -7.19 13.00
CA PHE A 254 -15.14 -6.96 12.13
C PHE A 254 -15.23 -5.64 11.36
N VAL A 255 -16.39 -5.32 10.80
CA VAL A 255 -16.60 -4.16 9.93
C VAL A 255 -16.79 -2.86 10.73
N THR A 256 -17.43 -2.95 11.91
CA THR A 256 -17.74 -1.77 12.75
C THR A 256 -16.67 -1.48 13.78
N PHE A 257 -15.84 -2.46 14.10
CA PHE A 257 -14.67 -2.31 14.93
C PHE A 257 -13.59 -1.61 14.11
N GLU A 258 -13.32 -0.35 14.45
CA GLU A 258 -12.23 0.44 13.88
C GLU A 258 -11.29 0.92 14.99
N GLU A 259 -10.26 0.13 15.29
CA GLU A 259 -9.09 0.60 16.02
C GLU A 259 -7.95 0.83 15.02
N THR A 260 -8.04 1.95 14.32
CA THR A 260 -6.96 2.41 13.44
C THR A 260 -6.17 3.52 14.12
N ALA A 261 -4.88 3.63 13.81
CA ALA A 261 -4.01 4.71 14.32
C ALA A 261 -4.37 6.09 13.76
N ILE A 262 -5.49 6.21 13.05
CA ILE A 262 -6.05 7.47 12.58
C ILE A 262 -7.02 7.97 13.66
N THR A 263 -6.51 8.18 14.87
CA THR A 263 -6.98 9.36 15.61
C THR A 263 -6.60 10.53 14.72
N THR A 264 -7.61 11.23 14.21
CA THR A 264 -7.54 12.56 13.64
C THR A 264 -6.27 13.27 14.12
N VAL A 265 -5.22 13.30 13.30
CA VAL A 265 -4.42 14.51 13.31
C VAL A 265 -5.47 15.53 12.86
N PRO A 266 -5.99 16.42 13.73
CA PRO A 266 -6.79 17.52 13.21
C PRO A 266 -5.96 18.08 12.06
N PRO A 267 -6.54 18.27 10.85
CA PRO A 267 -5.79 18.81 9.72
C PRO A 267 -4.92 19.91 10.33
N PRO A 268 -3.58 19.80 10.23
CA PRO A 268 -2.67 20.64 11.01
C PRO A 268 -3.26 22.01 10.89
N GLU A 269 -3.63 22.61 12.03
CA GLU A 269 -4.30 23.89 12.05
C GLU A 269 -3.57 24.69 11.00
N GLN A 270 -4.28 25.12 9.94
CA GLN A 270 -3.65 25.94 8.91
C GLN A 270 -3.35 27.23 9.64
N VAL A 271 -2.27 27.22 10.41
CA VAL A 271 -1.53 28.37 10.82
C VAL A 271 -1.18 28.92 9.48
N VAL A 272 -1.93 29.93 9.09
CA VAL A 272 -1.57 30.75 7.98
C VAL A 272 -0.23 31.32 8.43
N ILE A 273 0.87 30.64 8.07
CA ILE A 273 2.25 31.11 8.30
C ILE A 273 2.37 32.49 7.64
N TYR A 274 1.48 32.77 6.69
CA TYR A 274 1.16 34.08 6.19
C TYR A 274 -0.24 34.54 6.63
N ALA A 275 -0.41 34.98 7.88
CA ALA A 275 -1.43 36.00 8.11
C ALA A 275 -1.09 37.12 7.08
N PRO A 276 -1.94 37.41 6.07
CA PRO A 276 -1.71 38.63 5.31
C PRO A 276 -1.73 39.70 6.39
N LEU A 277 -0.59 40.36 6.58
CA LEU A 277 -0.48 41.45 7.53
C LEU A 277 -1.72 42.29 7.23
N THR A 278 -2.67 42.32 8.18
CA THR A 278 -3.72 43.33 8.14
C THR A 278 -2.91 44.60 7.95
N PRO A 279 -3.06 45.33 6.84
CA PRO A 279 -2.14 46.39 6.48
C PRO A 279 -2.00 47.22 7.73
N THR A 280 -0.82 47.16 8.33
CA THR A 280 -0.53 47.87 9.55
C THR A 280 -0.99 49.29 9.25
N PRO A 281 -1.92 49.88 10.04
CA PRO A 281 -2.33 51.25 9.80
C PRO A 281 -1.04 52.02 9.61
N LEU A 282 -0.93 52.72 8.47
CA LEU A 282 0.34 53.29 8.03
C LEU A 282 1.04 53.87 9.26
N PRO A 283 2.25 53.38 9.61
CA PRO A 283 3.04 54.05 10.61
C PRO A 283 3.05 55.51 10.19
N THR A 284 2.74 56.41 11.12
CA THR A 284 2.95 57.85 10.95
C THR A 284 4.27 58.01 10.20
N PRO A 285 4.30 58.73 9.05
CA PRO A 285 5.49 58.79 8.22
C PRO A 285 6.67 59.08 9.12
N LEU A 286 7.65 58.17 9.11
CA LEU A 286 8.86 58.31 9.89
C LEU A 286 9.41 59.71 9.60
N PRO A 287 9.86 60.46 10.62
CA PRO A 287 10.52 61.73 10.37
C PRO A 287 11.59 61.50 9.30
N THR A 288 11.64 62.40 8.32
CA THR A 288 12.66 62.43 7.26
C THR A 288 13.98 61.93 7.83
N PRO A 289 14.59 60.87 7.26
CA PRO A 289 15.81 60.32 7.83
C PRO A 289 16.81 61.46 7.99
N THR A 290 17.12 61.74 9.25
CA THR A 290 18.25 62.59 9.59
C THR A 290 19.44 61.94 8.89
N PRO A 291 20.25 62.69 8.12
CA PRO A 291 21.43 62.10 7.48
C PRO A 291 22.19 61.34 8.55
N LEU A 292 22.41 60.05 8.32
CA LEU A 292 23.19 59.21 9.22
C LEU A 292 24.47 59.97 9.55
N PRO A 293 24.82 60.17 10.83
CA PRO A 293 26.13 60.67 11.15
C PRO A 293 27.11 59.69 10.50
N GLN A 294 28.02 60.20 9.65
CA GLN A 294 29.23 59.48 9.31
C GLN A 294 29.98 59.26 10.63
N VAL A 295 29.65 58.18 11.33
CA VAL A 295 30.48 57.68 12.43
C VAL A 295 31.78 57.30 11.75
N ALA A 296 32.85 58.03 12.06
CA ALA A 296 34.18 57.74 11.54
C ALA A 296 34.44 56.24 11.76
N ALA A 297 34.77 55.52 10.69
CA ALA A 297 35.14 54.11 10.81
C ALA A 297 36.37 54.05 11.73
N SER A 298 36.19 53.57 12.95
CA SER A 298 37.24 53.32 13.94
C SER A 298 37.11 51.90 14.47
N TRP A 299 38.15 51.42 15.14
CA TRP A 299 38.15 50.08 15.73
C TRP A 299 36.94 49.87 16.65
N LYS A 300 36.72 50.80 17.60
CA LYS A 300 35.58 50.78 18.52
C LYS A 300 34.26 51.20 17.85
N GLY A 301 34.33 51.91 16.73
CA GLY A 301 33.18 52.34 15.92
C GLY A 301 32.51 51.24 15.08
N GLY A 302 32.97 49.99 15.16
CA GLY A 302 32.32 48.83 14.55
C GLY A 302 33.24 47.86 13.83
N VAL A 303 34.47 48.27 13.50
CA VAL A 303 35.44 47.39 12.81
C VAL A 303 35.84 46.20 13.67
N ALA A 304 35.98 46.39 14.99
CA ALA A 304 36.29 45.30 15.91
C ALA A 304 35.23 44.19 15.88
N VAL A 305 33.95 44.56 15.87
CA VAL A 305 32.83 43.61 15.83
C VAL A 305 32.85 42.83 14.53
N LEU A 306 33.00 43.53 13.40
CA LEU A 306 33.05 42.90 12.08
C LEU A 306 34.20 41.88 11.96
N LEU A 307 35.41 42.26 12.39
CA LEU A 307 36.56 41.35 12.32
C LEU A 307 36.43 40.18 13.29
N GLN A 308 35.84 40.39 14.47
CA GLN A 308 35.58 39.32 15.42
C GLN A 308 34.55 38.32 14.87
N GLU A 309 33.46 38.78 14.28
CA GLU A 309 32.40 37.93 13.72
C GLU A 309 32.86 37.15 12.49
N ARG A 310 33.64 37.79 11.60
CA ARG A 310 34.03 37.21 10.32
C ARG A 310 35.35 36.45 10.37
N CYS A 311 36.28 36.89 11.21
CA CYS A 311 37.66 36.37 11.22
C CYS A 311 38.07 35.77 12.57
N GLY A 312 37.37 36.10 13.66
CA GLY A 312 37.72 35.74 15.03
C GLY A 312 37.63 34.25 15.36
N ASN A 313 37.05 33.40 14.50
CA ASN A 313 37.07 31.95 14.69
C ASN A 313 38.43 31.33 14.33
N CYS A 314 39.20 31.95 13.42
CA CYS A 314 40.47 31.41 12.92
C CYS A 314 41.68 32.31 13.23
N HIS A 315 41.48 33.63 13.29
CA HIS A 315 42.51 34.64 13.55
C HIS A 315 42.27 35.32 14.89
N ASN A 316 42.43 34.58 15.98
CA ASN A 316 42.32 35.08 17.35
C ASN A 316 43.57 34.74 18.16
N SER A 317 43.61 35.21 19.41
CA SER A 317 44.74 35.02 20.34
C SER A 317 45.15 33.56 20.59
N THR A 318 44.26 32.60 20.36
CA THR A 318 44.48 31.16 20.60
C THR A 318 44.76 30.40 19.31
N ALA A 319 43.90 30.53 18.29
CA ALA A 319 43.99 29.78 17.04
C ALA A 319 45.12 30.28 16.12
N ARG A 320 45.41 31.60 16.13
CA ARG A 320 46.50 32.30 15.41
C ARG A 320 46.87 31.71 14.04
N LEU A 321 45.88 31.39 13.21
CA LEU A 321 46.15 30.83 11.89
C LEU A 321 46.96 31.85 11.06
N GLY A 322 48.08 31.43 10.47
CA GLY A 322 49.02 32.34 9.79
C GLY A 322 49.77 33.30 10.73
N GLY A 323 49.80 33.02 12.04
CA GLY A 323 50.43 33.86 13.06
C GLY A 323 49.66 35.15 13.37
N LEU A 324 48.42 35.27 12.89
CA LEU A 324 47.63 36.50 12.91
C LEU A 324 46.56 36.49 14.01
N ASP A 325 46.44 37.60 14.73
CA ASP A 325 45.40 37.84 15.73
C ASP A 325 44.59 39.10 15.37
N LEU A 326 43.31 38.92 15.03
CA LEU A 326 42.38 40.00 14.71
C LEU A 326 41.36 40.27 15.82
N SER A 327 41.54 39.65 17.00
CA SER A 327 40.60 39.79 18.13
C SER A 327 40.85 41.02 19.01
N SER A 328 41.96 41.73 18.78
CA SER A 328 42.34 42.97 19.49
C SER A 328 42.98 43.96 18.53
N TYR A 329 42.88 45.26 18.84
CA TYR A 329 43.44 46.32 18.00
C TYR A 329 44.96 46.18 17.87
N GLU A 330 45.63 45.87 18.98
CA GLU A 330 47.05 45.64 19.05
C GLU A 330 47.47 44.45 18.18
N GLY A 331 46.70 43.36 18.23
CA GLY A 331 46.94 42.17 17.39
C GLY A 331 46.89 42.49 15.89
N VAL A 332 45.92 43.31 15.47
CA VAL A 332 45.79 43.73 14.07
C VAL A 332 47.00 44.54 13.61
N LEU A 333 47.53 45.43 14.45
CA LEU A 333 48.68 46.25 14.09
C LEU A 333 50.01 45.48 14.11
N VAL A 334 50.13 44.40 14.89
CA VAL A 334 51.30 43.51 14.89
C VAL A 334 51.40 42.72 13.57
N GLY A 335 50.26 42.32 13.00
CA GLY A 335 50.21 41.53 11.77
C GLY A 335 50.46 40.03 12.02
N GLY A 336 50.80 39.31 10.96
CA GLY A 336 50.99 37.85 11.00
C GLY A 336 52.36 37.41 10.49
N ALA A 337 52.53 36.10 10.30
CA ALA A 337 53.78 35.51 9.80
C ALA A 337 54.18 36.03 8.39
N SER A 338 53.20 36.54 7.62
CA SER A 338 53.40 37.14 6.30
C SER A 338 53.69 38.64 6.34
N GLY A 339 53.91 39.22 7.52
CA GLY A 339 54.14 40.64 7.74
C GLY A 339 52.87 41.42 8.16
N PRO A 340 52.90 42.76 8.05
CA PRO A 340 51.79 43.62 8.45
C PRO A 340 50.50 43.26 7.71
N VAL A 341 49.44 42.98 8.46
CA VAL A 341 48.13 42.64 7.88
C VAL A 341 47.36 43.89 7.44
N ILE A 342 47.61 45.00 8.16
CA ILE A 342 47.10 46.35 7.91
C ILE A 342 48.28 47.29 7.78
N VAL A 343 48.26 48.13 6.75
CA VAL A 343 49.15 49.27 6.56
C VAL A 343 48.29 50.53 6.70
N PRO A 344 48.33 51.22 7.85
CA PRO A 344 47.52 52.42 8.08
C PRO A 344 47.74 53.48 6.99
N GLY A 345 46.66 53.99 6.42
CA GLY A 345 46.67 54.96 5.32
C GLY A 345 46.77 54.37 3.92
N ASP A 346 47.08 53.07 3.78
CA ASP A 346 47.22 52.39 2.50
C ASP A 346 46.44 51.06 2.45
N PRO A 347 45.16 51.10 2.05
CA PRO A 347 44.34 49.91 1.88
C PRO A 347 44.85 48.99 0.76
N ALA A 348 45.56 49.51 -0.25
CA ALA A 348 46.05 48.69 -1.37
C ALA A 348 47.28 47.86 -0.96
N ALA A 349 48.12 48.38 -0.06
CA ALA A 349 49.25 47.66 0.52
C ALA A 349 48.86 46.75 1.70
N SER A 350 47.63 46.85 2.21
CA SER A 350 47.15 46.06 3.35
C SER A 350 46.76 44.63 2.93
N LEU A 351 47.47 43.62 3.46
CA LEU A 351 47.24 42.22 3.11
C LEU A 351 45.81 41.74 3.39
N LEU A 352 45.14 42.27 4.41
CA LEU A 352 43.74 41.95 4.69
C LEU A 352 42.85 42.27 3.47
N VAL A 353 43.01 43.47 2.91
CA VAL A 353 42.22 43.94 1.77
C VAL A 353 42.58 43.15 0.51
N VAL A 354 43.87 42.88 0.28
CA VAL A 354 44.33 42.11 -0.89
C VAL A 354 43.75 40.70 -0.88
N ARG A 355 43.80 40.01 0.27
CA ARG A 355 43.27 38.64 0.42
C ARG A 355 41.75 38.59 0.29
N GLN A 356 41.05 39.51 0.92
CA GLN A 356 39.59 39.58 0.83
C GLN A 356 39.12 40.01 -0.58
N ALA A 357 39.90 40.79 -1.32
CA ALA A 357 39.57 41.14 -2.70
C ALA A 357 39.78 39.99 -3.69
N ALA A 358 40.65 39.02 -3.38
CA ALA A 358 40.88 37.85 -4.23
C ALA A 358 39.70 36.85 -4.22
N GLY A 359 38.88 36.88 -3.17
CA GLY A 359 37.65 36.06 -3.09
C GLY A 359 37.88 34.59 -2.72
N ASP A 360 39.10 34.20 -2.37
CA ASP A 360 39.52 32.81 -2.12
C ASP A 360 39.61 32.47 -0.61
N HIS A 361 39.03 33.30 0.26
CA HIS A 361 39.09 33.13 1.71
C HIS A 361 37.79 32.57 2.31
N PRO A 362 37.82 31.57 3.23
CA PRO A 362 36.61 30.96 3.79
C PRO A 362 35.76 31.91 4.64
N GLY A 363 36.37 32.95 5.23
CA GLY A 363 35.68 34.06 5.89
C GLY A 363 35.61 35.28 4.97
N GLN A 364 34.88 35.18 3.86
CA GLN A 364 34.80 36.22 2.84
C GLN A 364 33.87 37.37 3.28
N LEU A 365 34.38 38.60 3.19
CA LEU A 365 33.60 39.82 3.47
C LEU A 365 32.68 40.16 2.28
N SER A 366 31.52 40.74 2.59
CA SER A 366 30.64 41.38 1.61
C SER A 366 31.30 42.62 1.00
N GLY A 367 30.79 43.10 -0.14
CA GLY A 367 31.31 44.32 -0.78
C GLY A 367 31.22 45.56 0.13
N GLU A 368 30.16 45.66 0.93
CA GLU A 368 29.94 46.75 1.89
C GLU A 368 30.87 46.64 3.10
N GLU A 369 31.04 45.42 3.63
CA GLU A 369 31.96 45.15 4.74
C GLU A 369 33.42 45.43 4.34
N LEU A 370 33.83 45.02 3.13
CA LEU A 370 35.17 45.30 2.63
C LEU A 370 35.38 46.80 2.35
N ALA A 371 34.35 47.52 1.91
CA ALA A 371 34.41 48.97 1.73
C ALA A 371 34.61 49.70 3.06
N LEU A 372 33.92 49.27 4.12
CA LEU A 372 34.10 49.80 5.48
C LEU A 372 35.54 49.59 5.98
N ILE A 373 36.09 48.39 5.78
CA ILE A 373 37.48 48.10 6.17
C ILE A 373 38.48 48.95 5.38
N ARG A 374 38.28 49.12 4.06
CA ARG A 374 39.11 50.02 3.24
C ARG A 374 39.07 51.46 3.76
N GLN A 375 37.88 51.96 4.12
CA GLN A 375 37.71 53.31 4.64
C GLN A 375 38.41 53.49 6.00
N TRP A 376 38.28 52.52 6.91
CA TRP A 376 38.98 52.54 8.20
C TRP A 376 40.50 52.55 8.02
N ILE A 377 41.04 51.68 7.17
CA ILE A 377 42.48 51.66 6.89
C ILE A 377 42.93 52.98 6.28
N GLN A 378 42.18 53.51 5.30
CA GLN A 378 42.49 54.78 4.65
C GLN A 378 42.53 55.95 5.64
N ALA A 379 41.69 55.91 6.69
CA ALA A 379 41.66 56.88 7.76
C ALA A 379 42.83 56.75 8.77
N GLY A 380 43.79 55.86 8.51
CA GLY A 380 44.92 55.60 9.41
C GLY A 380 44.63 54.50 10.44
N ALA A 381 43.62 53.66 10.19
CA ALA A 381 43.18 52.59 11.07
C ALA A 381 42.97 53.06 12.53
N PRO A 382 42.22 54.15 12.80
CA PRO A 382 42.10 54.71 14.15
C PRO A 382 41.44 53.74 15.13
N GLU A 383 41.93 53.73 16.38
CA GLU A 383 41.33 52.92 17.46
C GLU A 383 39.98 53.49 17.94
N GLN A 384 39.87 54.82 18.02
CA GLN A 384 38.70 55.54 18.55
C GLN A 384 38.09 56.47 17.52
#